data_AF-A0A660KRP8-F1
#
_entry.id   AF-A0A660KRP8-F1
#
_cell.length_a   1.000
_cell.length_b   1.000
_cell.length_c   1.000
_cell.angle_alpha   90.00
_cell.angle_beta   90.00
_cell.angle_gamma   90.00
#
_symmetry.space_group_name_H-M   'P 1'
#
loop_
_entity.id
_entity.type
_entity.pdbx_description
1 polymer ?
#
loop_
_entity_poly.entity_id
_entity_poly.type
_entity_poly.pdbx_seq_one_letter_code
_entity_poly.pdbx_strand_id
1 'polypeptide(L)'
;MAETASSGAEEAAMEQQKEKQESHASSLSSIASMAEDLQHSVIESTRSLQQNSSDHLRTLQDFVPRALSRCRSYEEAFFIKIKDELKRAREHPGAAVGVAATAAFLLMPGPRRFLFRHTLGRLQSEEAQFVRAEKNVKELNLSVDLMKKESKKLLERAALAEKDLNYGHTELMKAGSEIQDLAKSVYEVEAQAAELMDGLREYPVREALKLRAEAKAEQNLLIIRNYFGCYLPVSSPFIHTYEVDSNHKA
;
A
#
# COMPACT_ATOMS: atom_id res chain seq x y z
N MET A 1 -7.76 73.51 -3.31
CA MET A 1 -8.65 73.29 -2.16
C MET A 1 -9.93 72.69 -2.74
N ALA A 2 -10.01 71.38 -2.92
CA ALA A 2 -10.18 70.29 -1.95
C ALA A 2 -11.68 69.98 -1.67
N GLU A 3 -11.99 68.69 -1.82
CA GLU A 3 -13.16 67.92 -1.36
C GLU A 3 -14.38 67.72 -2.30
N THR A 4 -14.48 66.49 -2.80
CA THR A 4 -15.64 65.84 -3.41
C THR A 4 -15.79 64.43 -2.83
N ALA A 5 -17.06 64.06 -2.59
CA ALA A 5 -17.65 62.72 -2.62
C ALA A 5 -17.36 61.71 -1.49
N SER A 6 -18.36 61.50 -0.61
CA SER A 6 -18.66 60.18 -0.01
C SER A 6 -20.02 60.20 0.71
N SER A 7 -21.11 59.81 0.04
CA SER A 7 -22.37 59.38 0.70
C SER A 7 -23.36 58.71 -0.28
N GLY A 8 -22.96 57.63 -0.95
CA GLY A 8 -23.86 56.94 -1.88
C GLY A 8 -23.52 55.49 -2.25
N ALA A 9 -22.57 54.85 -1.55
CA ALA A 9 -22.07 53.52 -1.93
C ALA A 9 -22.26 52.41 -0.89
N GLU A 10 -22.81 52.70 0.31
CA GLU A 10 -22.88 51.69 1.38
C GLU A 10 -24.24 51.00 1.55
N GLU A 11 -25.31 51.47 0.91
CA GLU A 11 -26.65 50.87 1.09
C GLU A 11 -26.99 49.75 0.08
N ALA A 12 -26.25 49.65 -1.03
CA ALA A 12 -26.45 48.60 -2.05
C ALA A 12 -25.70 47.28 -1.75
N ALA A 13 -24.76 47.28 -0.81
CA ALA A 13 -23.94 46.10 -0.49
C ALA A 13 -24.59 45.17 0.56
N MET A 14 -25.58 45.66 1.32
CA MET A 14 -26.17 44.91 2.42
C MET A 14 -27.41 44.09 2.01
N GLU A 15 -27.95 44.31 0.80
CA GLU A 15 -29.10 43.56 0.27
C GLU A 15 -28.67 42.32 -0.56
N GLN A 16 -27.46 42.32 -1.15
CA GLN A 16 -26.92 41.18 -1.90
C GLN A 16 -26.36 40.05 -1.02
N GLN A 17 -26.11 40.29 0.27
CA GLN A 17 -25.67 39.24 1.20
C GLN A 17 -26.82 38.50 1.89
N LYS A 18 -28.04 39.07 1.90
CA LYS A 18 -29.21 38.43 2.52
C LYS A 18 -29.89 37.42 1.56
N GLU A 19 -30.00 37.76 0.28
CA GLU A 19 -30.53 36.83 -0.76
C GLU A 19 -29.64 35.60 -0.96
N LYS A 20 -28.31 35.75 -0.86
CA LYS A 20 -27.39 34.61 -1.02
C LYS A 20 -27.44 33.63 0.15
N GLN A 21 -27.85 34.08 1.35
CA GLN A 21 -27.93 33.23 2.53
C GLN A 21 -29.30 32.51 2.62
N GLU A 22 -30.38 33.15 2.17
CA GLU A 22 -31.69 32.51 1.99
C GLU A 22 -31.70 31.51 0.83
N SER A 23 -31.05 31.79 -0.30
CA SER A 23 -30.97 30.84 -1.42
C SER A 23 -30.24 29.54 -1.05
N HIS A 24 -29.20 29.63 -0.21
CA HIS A 24 -28.46 28.47 0.28
C HIS A 24 -29.23 27.69 1.36
N ALA A 25 -29.96 28.38 2.25
CA ALA A 25 -30.82 27.71 3.24
C ALA A 25 -32.02 26.99 2.59
N SER A 26 -32.67 27.62 1.61
CA SER A 26 -33.76 26.99 0.84
C SER A 26 -33.24 25.81 0.00
N SER A 27 -32.07 25.93 -0.63
CA SER A 27 -31.46 24.82 -1.39
C SER A 27 -31.07 23.64 -0.51
N LEU A 28 -30.52 23.92 0.69
CA LEU A 28 -30.19 22.87 1.67
C LEU A 28 -31.45 22.21 2.22
N SER A 29 -32.53 22.98 2.44
CA SER A 29 -33.82 22.44 2.88
C SER A 29 -34.49 21.56 1.80
N SER A 30 -34.37 21.93 0.52
CA SER A 30 -34.87 21.13 -0.60
C SER A 30 -34.04 19.86 -0.85
N ILE A 31 -32.71 19.92 -0.66
CA ILE A 31 -31.86 18.72 -0.76
C ILE A 31 -32.13 17.78 0.42
N ALA A 32 -32.35 18.32 1.63
CA ALA A 32 -32.71 17.54 2.80
C ALA A 32 -34.09 16.86 2.63
N SER A 33 -35.10 17.60 2.14
CA SER A 33 -36.43 17.01 1.89
C SER A 33 -36.39 15.94 0.79
N MET A 34 -35.62 16.16 -0.28
CA MET A 34 -35.43 15.13 -1.31
C MET A 34 -34.67 13.90 -0.79
N ALA A 35 -33.72 14.08 0.12
CA ALA A 35 -33.01 12.96 0.75
C ALA A 35 -33.94 12.15 1.67
N GLU A 36 -34.82 12.82 2.42
CA GLU A 36 -35.84 12.14 3.25
C GLU A 36 -36.88 11.42 2.39
N ASP A 37 -37.34 12.02 1.29
CA ASP A 37 -38.26 11.37 0.34
C ASP A 37 -37.63 10.14 -0.33
N LEU A 38 -36.34 10.20 -0.65
CA LEU A 38 -35.60 9.04 -1.16
C LEU A 38 -35.42 7.96 -0.09
N GLN A 39 -35.17 8.32 1.16
CA GLN A 39 -35.12 7.35 2.26
C GLN A 39 -36.48 6.70 2.50
N HIS A 40 -37.56 7.46 2.50
CA HIS A 40 -38.92 6.94 2.63
C HIS A 40 -39.30 6.05 1.45
N SER A 41 -38.93 6.42 0.22
CA SER A 41 -39.18 5.62 -0.99
C SER A 41 -38.36 4.32 -0.99
N VAL A 42 -37.10 4.34 -0.53
CA VAL A 42 -36.27 3.13 -0.40
C VAL A 42 -36.78 2.23 0.73
N ILE A 43 -37.25 2.80 1.85
CA ILE A 43 -37.83 2.04 2.96
C ILE A 43 -39.18 1.43 2.55
N GLU A 44 -40.05 2.15 1.84
CA GLU A 44 -41.29 1.59 1.29
C GLU A 44 -41.04 0.56 0.20
N SER A 45 -40.09 0.81 -0.70
CA SER A 45 -39.75 -0.10 -1.80
C SER A 45 -39.09 -1.39 -1.32
N THR A 46 -38.28 -1.33 -0.26
CA THR A 46 -37.73 -2.54 0.38
C THR A 46 -38.80 -3.29 1.14
N ARG A 47 -39.70 -2.57 1.83
CA ARG A 47 -40.85 -3.17 2.54
C ARG A 47 -41.84 -3.82 1.57
N SER A 48 -42.14 -3.21 0.42
CA SER A 48 -43.06 -3.75 -0.59
C SER A 48 -42.48 -4.96 -1.32
N LEU A 49 -41.16 -5.00 -1.58
CA LEU A 49 -40.49 -6.14 -2.19
C LEU A 49 -40.39 -7.31 -1.19
N GLN A 50 -40.19 -7.00 0.09
CA GLN A 50 -40.26 -7.97 1.18
C GLN A 50 -41.70 -8.49 1.40
N GLN A 51 -42.72 -7.63 1.31
CA GLN A 51 -44.14 -8.01 1.42
C GLN A 51 -44.59 -8.86 0.22
N ASN A 52 -44.29 -8.43 -1.01
CA ASN A 52 -44.66 -9.13 -2.25
C ASN A 52 -43.94 -10.48 -2.37
N SER A 53 -42.65 -10.54 -2.00
CA SER A 53 -41.92 -11.80 -1.86
C SER A 53 -42.53 -12.68 -0.75
N SER A 54 -42.95 -12.08 0.37
CA SER A 54 -43.57 -12.83 1.47
C SER A 54 -44.92 -13.42 1.11
N ASP A 55 -45.74 -12.75 0.30
CA ASP A 55 -47.06 -13.26 -0.09
C ASP A 55 -46.94 -14.42 -1.07
N HIS A 56 -45.98 -14.36 -2.01
CA HIS A 56 -45.70 -15.48 -2.92
C HIS A 56 -45.02 -16.65 -2.19
N LEU A 57 -44.12 -16.37 -1.24
CA LEU A 57 -43.53 -17.39 -0.38
C LEU A 57 -44.53 -17.99 0.62
N ARG A 58 -45.48 -17.21 1.15
CA ARG A 58 -46.59 -17.70 2.00
C ARG A 58 -47.54 -18.58 1.20
N THR A 59 -47.89 -18.14 0.00
CA THR A 59 -48.71 -18.92 -0.93
C THR A 59 -48.02 -20.25 -1.26
N LEU A 60 -46.71 -20.24 -1.57
CA LEU A 60 -45.94 -21.47 -1.74
C LEU A 60 -45.87 -22.30 -0.45
N GLN A 61 -45.70 -21.68 0.72
CA GLN A 61 -45.74 -22.35 2.02
C GLN A 61 -47.10 -22.94 2.36
N ASP A 62 -48.20 -22.45 1.78
CA ASP A 62 -49.55 -23.01 1.96
C ASP A 62 -49.85 -24.10 0.92
N PHE A 63 -49.31 -23.98 -0.30
CA PHE A 63 -49.44 -24.99 -1.35
C PHE A 63 -48.56 -26.21 -1.13
N VAL A 64 -47.35 -26.04 -0.59
CA VAL A 64 -46.43 -27.14 -0.27
C VAL A 64 -47.07 -28.16 0.69
N PRO A 65 -47.60 -27.81 1.87
CA PRO A 65 -48.25 -28.75 2.77
C PRO A 65 -49.54 -29.33 2.18
N ARG A 66 -50.27 -28.58 1.35
CA ARG A 66 -51.50 -29.04 0.67
C ARG A 66 -51.22 -30.04 -0.46
N ALA A 67 -50.14 -29.82 -1.22
CA ALA A 67 -49.67 -30.75 -2.25
C ALA A 67 -49.04 -31.98 -1.58
N LEU A 68 -48.23 -31.78 -0.54
CA LEU A 68 -47.64 -32.86 0.26
C LEU A 68 -48.72 -33.68 0.95
N SER A 69 -49.78 -33.10 1.50
CA SER A 69 -50.87 -33.84 2.13
C SER A 69 -51.63 -34.68 1.11
N ARG A 70 -51.85 -34.16 -0.09
CA ARG A 70 -52.48 -34.89 -1.19
C ARG A 70 -51.60 -36.04 -1.67
N CYS A 71 -50.30 -35.81 -1.87
CA CYS A 71 -49.33 -36.86 -2.14
C CYS A 71 -49.28 -37.91 -1.03
N ARG A 72 -49.26 -37.49 0.24
CA ARG A 72 -49.23 -38.38 1.42
C ARG A 72 -50.45 -39.30 1.48
N SER A 73 -51.63 -38.78 1.14
CA SER A 73 -52.86 -39.60 1.10
C SER A 73 -52.83 -40.67 0.01
N TYR A 74 -52.31 -40.35 -1.18
CA TYR A 74 -52.12 -41.33 -2.26
C TYR A 74 -51.02 -42.34 -1.94
N GLU A 75 -49.95 -41.91 -1.29
CA GLU A 75 -48.86 -42.77 -0.83
C GLU A 75 -49.33 -43.77 0.23
N GLU A 76 -50.08 -43.31 1.23
CA GLU A 76 -50.58 -44.15 2.30
C GLU A 76 -51.55 -45.22 1.78
N ALA A 77 -52.47 -44.84 0.88
CA ALA A 77 -53.37 -45.79 0.22
C ALA A 77 -52.63 -46.84 -0.62
N PHE A 78 -51.57 -46.44 -1.32
CA PHE A 78 -50.73 -47.33 -2.11
C PHE A 78 -49.96 -48.31 -1.21
N PHE A 79 -49.39 -47.82 -0.11
CA PHE A 79 -48.64 -48.65 0.82
C PHE A 79 -49.51 -49.61 1.62
N ILE A 80 -50.74 -49.23 1.96
CA ILE A 80 -51.71 -50.16 2.57
C ILE A 80 -52.03 -51.31 1.60
N LYS A 81 -52.29 -51.00 0.32
CA LYS A 81 -52.54 -52.03 -0.70
C LYS A 81 -51.35 -52.98 -0.89
N ILE A 82 -50.14 -52.43 -1.00
CA ILE A 82 -48.92 -53.24 -1.11
C ILE A 82 -48.73 -54.12 0.13
N LYS A 83 -49.00 -53.59 1.32
CA LYS A 83 -48.85 -54.34 2.58
C LYS A 83 -49.85 -55.48 2.68
N ASP A 84 -51.08 -55.28 2.21
CA ASP A 84 -52.10 -56.32 2.17
C ASP A 84 -51.81 -57.37 1.09
N GLU A 85 -51.34 -56.95 -0.09
CA GLU A 85 -50.85 -57.87 -1.13
C GLU A 85 -49.61 -58.63 -0.69
N LEU A 86 -48.70 -58.02 0.08
CA LEU A 86 -47.52 -58.67 0.63
C LEU A 86 -47.87 -59.71 1.70
N LYS A 87 -48.87 -59.40 2.55
CA LYS A 87 -49.41 -60.39 3.50
C LYS A 87 -50.03 -61.59 2.77
N ARG A 88 -50.66 -61.37 1.62
CA ARG A 88 -51.23 -62.42 0.76
C ARG A 88 -50.14 -63.21 0.01
N ALA A 89 -49.08 -62.54 -0.44
CA ALA A 89 -47.93 -63.17 -1.11
C ALA A 89 -47.01 -63.95 -0.16
N ARG A 90 -47.09 -63.72 1.16
CA ARG A 90 -46.38 -64.48 2.20
C ARG A 90 -46.71 -65.98 2.16
N GLU A 91 -47.82 -66.36 1.53
CA GLU A 91 -48.21 -67.75 1.24
C GLU A 91 -47.27 -68.44 0.22
N HIS A 92 -46.44 -67.68 -0.51
CA HIS A 92 -45.41 -68.15 -1.45
C HIS A 92 -44.02 -67.60 -1.08
N PRO A 93 -43.27 -68.28 -0.18
CA PRO A 93 -42.09 -67.70 0.50
C PRO A 93 -40.90 -67.37 -0.42
N GLY A 94 -40.78 -68.00 -1.60
CA GLY A 94 -39.66 -67.77 -2.52
C GLY A 94 -39.76 -66.44 -3.30
N ALA A 95 -40.95 -66.07 -3.76
CA ALA A 95 -41.17 -64.83 -4.52
C ALA A 95 -41.37 -63.61 -3.58
N ALA A 96 -41.85 -63.85 -2.35
CA ALA A 96 -42.16 -62.81 -1.38
C ALA A 96 -40.93 -62.04 -0.89
N VAL A 97 -39.76 -62.68 -0.78
CA VAL A 97 -38.54 -62.02 -0.26
C VAL A 97 -38.06 -60.91 -1.20
N GLY A 98 -38.07 -61.15 -2.52
CA GLY A 98 -37.65 -60.16 -3.51
C GLY A 98 -38.62 -58.97 -3.60
N VAL A 99 -39.93 -59.24 -3.59
CA VAL A 99 -40.96 -58.20 -3.61
C VAL A 99 -40.96 -57.40 -2.30
N ALA A 100 -40.76 -58.05 -1.15
CA ALA A 100 -40.64 -57.37 0.15
C ALA A 100 -39.43 -56.42 0.20
N ALA A 101 -38.27 -56.87 -0.27
CA ALA A 101 -37.04 -56.08 -0.25
C ALA A 101 -37.13 -54.83 -1.14
N THR A 102 -37.65 -54.98 -2.37
CA THR A 102 -37.83 -53.85 -3.31
C THR A 102 -38.92 -52.88 -2.83
N ALA A 103 -40.03 -53.39 -2.29
CA ALA A 103 -41.06 -52.56 -1.68
C ALA A 103 -40.53 -51.80 -0.46
N ALA A 104 -39.75 -52.46 0.41
CA ALA A 104 -39.13 -51.82 1.57
C ALA A 104 -38.16 -50.69 1.17
N PHE A 105 -37.44 -50.86 0.06
CA PHE A 105 -36.55 -49.83 -0.46
C PHE A 105 -37.31 -48.63 -1.06
N LEU A 106 -38.47 -48.83 -1.69
CA LEU A 106 -39.33 -47.73 -2.16
C LEU A 106 -40.07 -47.02 -1.02
N LEU A 107 -40.44 -47.76 0.03
CA LEU A 107 -41.14 -47.28 1.23
C LEU A 107 -40.28 -46.39 2.13
N MET A 108 -38.96 -46.63 2.15
CA MET A 108 -38.04 -45.89 3.00
C MET A 108 -37.85 -44.44 2.51
N PRO A 109 -37.98 -43.43 3.39
CA PRO A 109 -37.95 -42.00 3.00
C PRO A 109 -36.60 -41.53 2.44
N GLY A 110 -35.50 -42.20 2.80
CA GLY A 110 -34.15 -41.92 2.30
C GLY A 110 -33.94 -42.26 0.81
N PRO A 111 -34.01 -43.54 0.41
CA PRO A 111 -33.82 -43.98 -0.97
C PRO A 111 -34.80 -43.35 -1.96
N ARG A 112 -36.04 -43.08 -1.52
CA ARG A 112 -37.02 -42.33 -2.32
C ARG A 112 -36.51 -40.93 -2.68
N ARG A 113 -36.02 -40.17 -1.68
CA ARG A 113 -35.47 -38.82 -1.89
C ARG A 113 -34.18 -38.81 -2.70
N PHE A 114 -33.38 -39.88 -2.56
CA PHE A 114 -32.18 -40.12 -3.35
C PHE A 114 -32.52 -40.34 -4.83
N LEU A 115 -33.47 -41.23 -5.12
CA LEU A 115 -33.96 -41.47 -6.48
C LEU A 115 -34.51 -40.19 -7.09
N PHE A 116 -35.38 -39.45 -6.40
CA PHE A 116 -35.93 -38.20 -6.94
C PHE A 116 -34.87 -37.13 -7.25
N ARG A 117 -33.85 -36.96 -6.40
CA ARG A 117 -32.75 -36.02 -6.66
C ARG A 117 -31.86 -36.45 -7.83
N HIS A 118 -31.70 -37.76 -8.03
CA HIS A 118 -30.76 -38.29 -9.01
C HIS A 118 -31.41 -38.59 -10.38
N THR A 119 -32.71 -38.88 -10.44
CA THR A 119 -33.43 -39.22 -11.68
C THR A 119 -34.14 -38.01 -12.31
N LEU A 120 -34.84 -37.19 -11.51
CA LEU A 120 -35.54 -36.01 -12.05
C LEU A 120 -34.58 -34.89 -12.45
N GLY A 121 -33.39 -34.81 -11.84
CA GLY A 121 -32.34 -33.87 -12.26
C GLY A 121 -31.79 -34.14 -13.67
N ARG A 122 -31.90 -35.40 -14.14
CA ARG A 122 -31.48 -35.82 -15.49
C ARG A 122 -32.57 -35.68 -16.55
N LEU A 123 -33.81 -35.40 -16.13
CA LEU A 123 -34.96 -35.18 -17.00
C LEU A 123 -35.26 -33.69 -17.20
N GLN A 124 -34.30 -32.79 -16.88
CA GLN A 124 -34.40 -31.41 -17.34
C GLN A 124 -34.42 -31.42 -18.87
N SER A 125 -35.51 -30.91 -19.45
CA SER A 125 -35.70 -30.75 -20.90
C SER A 125 -34.41 -30.26 -21.56
N GLU A 126 -34.06 -30.81 -22.72
CA GLU A 126 -32.87 -30.41 -23.48
C GLU A 126 -32.83 -28.89 -23.71
N GLU A 127 -34.00 -28.28 -23.87
CA GLU A 127 -34.20 -26.83 -23.99
C GLU A 127 -33.78 -26.07 -22.72
N ALA A 128 -34.08 -26.61 -21.53
CA ALA A 128 -33.71 -25.98 -20.26
C ALA A 128 -32.19 -26.04 -20.02
N GLN A 129 -31.53 -27.10 -20.49
CA GLN A 129 -30.07 -27.21 -20.42
C GLN A 129 -29.39 -26.25 -21.40
N PHE A 130 -29.93 -26.12 -22.62
CA PHE A 130 -29.43 -25.17 -23.61
C PHE A 130 -29.57 -23.72 -23.15
N VAL A 131 -30.75 -23.33 -22.64
CA VAL A 131 -30.97 -21.97 -22.09
C VAL A 131 -30.02 -21.69 -20.92
N ARG A 132 -29.73 -22.68 -20.08
CA ARG A 132 -28.77 -22.53 -18.98
C ARG A 132 -27.34 -22.37 -19.49
N ALA A 133 -26.92 -23.16 -20.48
CA ALA A 133 -25.62 -23.04 -21.10
C ALA A 133 -25.44 -21.69 -21.79
N GLU A 134 -26.45 -21.21 -22.52
CA GLU A 134 -26.42 -19.92 -23.20
C GLU A 134 -26.28 -18.75 -22.20
N LYS A 135 -27.02 -18.78 -21.09
CA LYS A 135 -26.88 -17.79 -20.01
C LYS A 135 -25.47 -17.79 -19.42
N ASN A 136 -24.93 -18.97 -19.13
CA ASN A 136 -23.57 -19.10 -18.58
C ASN A 136 -22.51 -18.57 -19.56
N VAL A 137 -22.66 -18.84 -20.86
CA VAL A 137 -21.74 -18.31 -21.89
C VAL A 137 -21.84 -16.79 -21.98
N LYS A 138 -23.05 -16.22 -21.91
CA LYS A 138 -23.25 -14.76 -21.91
C LYS A 138 -22.62 -14.11 -20.67
N GLU A 139 -22.85 -14.67 -19.49
CA GLU A 139 -22.25 -14.20 -18.24
C GLU A 139 -20.72 -14.28 -18.27
N LEU A 140 -20.18 -15.39 -18.76
CA LEU A 140 -18.74 -15.58 -18.89
C LEU A 140 -18.11 -14.60 -19.88
N ASN A 141 -18.75 -14.34 -21.02
CA ASN A 141 -18.27 -13.35 -21.98
C ASN A 141 -18.21 -11.95 -21.37
N LEU A 142 -19.24 -11.53 -20.62
CA LEU A 142 -19.23 -10.25 -19.92
C LEU A 142 -18.08 -10.16 -18.89
N SER A 143 -17.88 -11.23 -18.12
CA SER A 143 -16.79 -11.32 -17.14
C SER A 143 -15.40 -11.23 -17.80
N VAL A 144 -15.20 -11.98 -18.89
CA VAL A 144 -13.95 -11.96 -19.65
C VAL A 144 -13.68 -10.57 -20.24
N ASP A 145 -14.69 -9.88 -20.74
CA ASP A 145 -14.52 -8.53 -21.30
C ASP A 145 -14.22 -7.48 -20.24
N LEU A 146 -14.79 -7.60 -19.03
CA LEU A 146 -14.38 -6.79 -17.88
C LEU A 146 -12.93 -7.07 -17.49
N MET A 147 -12.56 -8.35 -17.38
CA MET A 147 -11.21 -8.76 -17.01
C MET A 147 -10.17 -8.29 -18.04
N LYS A 148 -10.48 -8.32 -19.35
CA LYS A 148 -9.61 -7.75 -20.39
C LYS A 148 -9.40 -6.25 -20.21
N LYS A 149 -10.46 -5.49 -19.85
CA LYS A 149 -10.35 -4.04 -19.63
C LYS A 149 -9.51 -3.73 -18.39
N GLU A 150 -9.72 -4.47 -17.30
CA GLU A 150 -8.94 -4.32 -16.07
C GLU A 150 -7.48 -4.71 -16.28
N SER A 151 -7.22 -5.81 -16.99
CA SER A 151 -5.87 -6.27 -17.33
C SER A 151 -5.11 -5.21 -18.13
N LYS A 152 -5.73 -4.58 -19.13
CA LYS A 152 -5.11 -3.48 -19.89
C LYS A 152 -4.72 -2.30 -18.99
N LYS A 153 -5.62 -1.87 -18.10
CA LYS A 153 -5.34 -0.78 -17.15
C LYS A 153 -4.19 -1.10 -16.21
N LEU A 154 -4.11 -2.35 -15.74
CA LEU A 154 -3.02 -2.80 -14.87
C LEU A 154 -1.70 -2.86 -15.62
N LEU A 155 -1.70 -3.35 -16.86
CA LEU A 155 -0.51 -3.40 -17.70
C LEU A 155 0.01 -1.98 -18.01
N GLU A 156 -0.86 -1.04 -18.36
CA GLU A 156 -0.48 0.36 -18.57
C GLU A 156 0.16 0.99 -17.32
N ARG A 157 -0.41 0.74 -16.14
CA ARG A 157 0.16 1.22 -14.87
C ARG A 157 1.50 0.56 -14.54
N ALA A 158 1.62 -0.75 -14.77
CA ALA A 158 2.87 -1.46 -14.57
C ALA A 158 3.97 -0.97 -15.52
N ALA A 159 3.65 -0.76 -16.80
CA ALA A 159 4.57 -0.24 -17.79
C ALA A 159 5.01 1.20 -17.49
N LEU A 160 4.13 2.04 -16.93
CA LEU A 160 4.49 3.37 -16.45
C LEU A 160 5.43 3.27 -15.24
N ALA A 161 5.07 2.46 -14.25
CA ALA A 161 5.92 2.24 -13.07
C ALA A 161 7.31 1.69 -13.45
N GLU A 162 7.40 0.79 -14.42
CA GLU A 162 8.66 0.27 -14.94
C GLU A 162 9.53 1.38 -15.55
N LYS A 163 8.94 2.30 -16.32
CA LYS A 163 9.66 3.44 -16.89
C LYS A 163 10.19 4.36 -15.79
N ASP A 164 9.38 4.65 -14.78
CA ASP A 164 9.78 5.51 -13.65
C ASP A 164 10.90 4.85 -12.83
N LEU A 165 10.84 3.52 -12.63
CA LEU A 165 11.89 2.77 -11.95
C LEU A 165 13.20 2.77 -12.74
N ASN A 166 13.14 2.54 -14.06
CA ASN A 166 14.32 2.59 -14.91
C ASN A 166 14.94 3.98 -14.91
N TYR A 167 14.13 5.03 -15.00
CA TYR A 167 14.59 6.40 -14.90
C TYR A 167 15.26 6.68 -13.55
N GLY A 168 14.59 6.35 -12.44
CA GLY A 168 15.14 6.52 -11.10
C GLY A 168 16.43 5.72 -10.88
N HIS A 169 16.52 4.51 -11.44
CA HIS A 169 17.74 3.69 -11.40
C HIS A 169 18.91 4.37 -12.12
N THR A 170 18.67 4.94 -13.31
CA THR A 170 19.72 5.65 -14.06
C THR A 170 20.21 6.91 -13.34
N GLU A 171 19.29 7.68 -12.74
CA GLU A 171 19.66 8.87 -11.95
C GLU A 171 20.46 8.49 -10.70
N LEU A 172 20.08 7.41 -10.01
CA LEU A 172 20.83 6.90 -8.86
C LEU A 172 22.23 6.42 -9.25
N MET A 173 22.37 5.73 -10.38
CA MET A 173 23.68 5.29 -10.87
C MET A 173 24.58 6.47 -11.22
N LYS A 174 24.00 7.51 -11.83
CA LYS A 174 24.73 8.75 -12.14
C LYS A 174 25.18 9.45 -10.86
N ALA A 175 24.27 9.74 -9.93
CA ALA A 175 24.61 10.36 -8.65
C ALA A 175 25.62 9.52 -7.84
N GLY A 176 25.47 8.20 -7.86
CA GLY A 176 26.43 7.28 -7.25
C GLY A 176 27.83 7.38 -7.85
N SER A 177 27.93 7.49 -9.18
CA SER A 177 29.22 7.69 -9.87
C SER A 177 29.86 9.04 -9.51
N GLU A 178 29.06 10.11 -9.45
CA GLU A 178 29.53 11.44 -9.06
C GLU A 178 30.04 11.46 -7.61
N ILE A 179 29.34 10.80 -6.68
CA ILE A 179 29.77 10.66 -5.29
C ILE A 179 31.07 9.85 -5.22
N GLN A 180 31.17 8.76 -5.98
CA GLN A 180 32.35 7.91 -5.98
C GLN A 180 33.59 8.68 -6.49
N ASP A 181 33.44 9.46 -7.55
CA ASP A 181 34.53 10.25 -8.10
C ASP A 181 34.92 11.42 -7.18
N LEU A 182 33.94 12.07 -6.55
CA LEU A 182 34.21 13.06 -5.51
C LEU A 182 34.96 12.41 -4.33
N ALA A 183 34.53 11.26 -3.85
CA ALA A 183 35.18 10.54 -2.76
C ALA A 183 36.64 10.17 -3.09
N LYS A 184 36.91 9.72 -4.33
CA LYS A 184 38.30 9.51 -4.79
C LYS A 184 39.09 10.82 -4.76
N SER A 185 38.54 11.90 -5.30
CA SER A 185 39.25 13.20 -5.31
C SER A 185 39.55 13.71 -3.90
N VAL A 186 38.63 13.53 -2.95
CA VAL A 186 38.82 13.88 -1.54
C VAL A 186 39.89 13.00 -0.91
N TYR A 187 39.90 11.70 -1.19
CA TYR A 187 40.94 10.78 -0.72
C TYR A 187 42.33 11.19 -1.22
N GLU A 188 42.47 11.57 -2.49
CA GLU A 188 43.74 12.09 -3.04
C GLU A 188 44.18 13.40 -2.35
N VAL A 189 43.24 14.32 -2.10
CA VAL A 189 43.53 15.57 -1.39
C VAL A 189 43.93 15.30 0.06
N GLU A 190 43.26 14.36 0.74
CA GLU A 190 43.60 13.95 2.10
C GLU A 190 44.99 13.30 2.16
N ALA A 191 45.32 12.44 1.20
CA ALA A 191 46.63 11.82 1.10
C ALA A 191 47.74 12.87 0.89
N GLN A 192 47.53 13.83 -0.01
CA GLN A 192 48.47 14.94 -0.23
C GLN A 192 48.62 15.83 1.01
N ALA A 193 47.53 16.10 1.73
CA ALA A 193 47.57 16.86 2.98
C ALA A 193 48.31 16.10 4.08
N ALA A 194 48.12 14.78 4.18
CA ALA A 194 48.85 13.92 5.11
C ALA A 194 50.35 13.90 4.80
N GLU A 195 50.73 13.75 3.53
CA GLU A 195 52.12 13.81 3.07
C GLU A 195 52.76 15.16 3.39
N LEU A 196 52.05 16.28 3.15
CA LEU A 196 52.53 17.62 3.51
C LEU A 196 52.72 17.76 5.02
N MET A 197 51.78 17.28 5.82
CA MET A 197 51.86 17.33 7.29
C MET A 197 53.04 16.49 7.81
N ASP A 198 53.29 15.32 7.21
CA ASP A 198 54.46 14.49 7.52
C ASP A 198 55.76 15.19 7.11
N GLY A 199 55.81 15.85 5.94
CA GLY A 199 56.96 16.65 5.52
C GLY A 199 57.24 17.85 6.43
N LEU A 200 56.19 18.56 6.89
CA LEU A 200 56.33 19.63 7.89
C LEU A 200 56.82 19.10 9.24
N ARG A 201 56.49 17.86 9.58
CA ARG A 201 56.98 17.19 10.80
C ARG A 201 58.46 16.83 10.71
N GLU A 202 58.98 16.62 9.50
CA GLU A 202 60.38 16.32 9.24
C GLU A 202 61.30 17.54 9.39
N TYR A 203 60.83 18.77 9.09
CA TYR A 203 61.55 20.02 9.36
C TYR A 203 61.51 20.34 10.86
N PRO A 204 62.55 20.01 11.65
CA PRO A 204 62.42 20.08 13.08
C PRO A 204 62.75 21.49 13.54
N VAL A 205 61.95 21.93 14.50
CA VAL A 205 62.14 23.06 15.42
C VAL A 205 63.61 23.32 15.83
N ARG A 206 64.51 22.33 15.76
CA ARG A 206 65.95 22.47 16.02
C ARG A 206 66.66 23.41 15.05
N GLU A 207 66.37 23.37 13.75
CA GLU A 207 66.99 24.30 12.79
C GLU A 207 66.45 25.71 12.97
N ALA A 208 65.13 25.85 13.15
CA ALA A 208 64.50 27.14 13.45
C ALA A 208 64.98 27.73 14.79
N LEU A 209 65.17 26.92 15.82
CA LEU A 209 65.74 27.35 17.11
C LEU A 209 67.23 27.64 17.01
N LYS A 210 68.00 26.88 16.23
CA LYS A 210 69.43 27.13 15.99
C LYS A 210 69.63 28.45 15.26
N LEU A 211 68.88 28.69 14.18
CA LEU A 211 68.89 29.97 13.46
C LEU A 211 68.43 31.13 14.35
N ARG A 212 67.44 30.91 15.24
CA ARG A 212 67.01 31.93 16.21
C ARG A 212 68.05 32.17 17.31
N ALA A 213 68.83 31.17 17.69
CA ALA A 213 69.95 31.32 18.62
C ALA A 213 71.14 32.03 17.96
N GLU A 214 71.44 31.70 16.71
CA GLU A 214 72.47 32.37 15.90
C GLU A 214 72.12 33.84 15.65
N ALA A 215 70.89 34.14 15.23
CA ALA A 215 70.43 35.52 15.05
C ALA A 215 70.48 36.33 16.37
N LYS A 216 70.12 35.71 17.50
CA LYS A 216 70.28 36.34 18.82
C LYS A 216 71.75 36.54 19.19
N ALA A 217 72.63 35.59 18.85
CA ALA A 217 74.06 35.70 19.11
C ALA A 217 74.69 36.83 18.28
N GLU A 218 74.33 36.95 17.00
CA GLU A 218 74.76 38.05 16.14
C GLU A 218 74.26 39.41 16.64
N GLN A 219 73.00 39.48 17.07
CA GLN A 219 72.43 40.69 17.66
C GLN A 219 73.12 41.07 18.98
N ASN A 220 73.45 40.08 19.82
CA ASN A 220 74.18 40.31 21.06
C ASN A 220 75.64 40.74 20.79
N LEU A 221 76.29 40.20 19.76
CA LEU A 221 77.60 40.65 19.29
C LEU A 221 77.58 42.07 18.74
N LEU A 222 76.50 42.49 18.08
CA LEU A 222 76.31 43.87 17.68
C LEU A 222 76.13 44.81 18.88
N ILE A 223 75.37 44.39 19.89
CA ILE A 223 75.16 45.15 21.14
C ILE A 223 76.48 45.29 21.90
N ILE A 224 77.07 44.17 22.33
CA ILE A 224 78.49 43.83 22.16
C ILE A 224 79.45 44.96 21.72
N ARG A 225 79.64 44.97 20.41
CA ARG A 225 80.49 45.87 19.63
C ARG A 225 80.08 47.34 19.74
N ASN A 226 78.78 47.66 19.90
CA ASN A 226 78.33 49.04 20.13
C ASN A 226 78.69 49.53 21.55
N TYR A 227 78.61 48.64 22.53
CA TYR A 227 78.95 48.94 23.92
C TYR A 227 80.47 49.12 24.11
N PHE A 228 81.29 48.24 23.51
CA PHE A 228 82.75 48.36 23.54
C PHE A 228 83.33 49.34 22.52
N GLY A 229 82.61 49.64 21.43
CA GLY A 229 82.98 50.69 20.47
C GLY A 229 82.96 52.10 21.07
N CYS A 230 82.32 52.28 22.23
CA CYS A 230 82.33 53.54 22.98
C CYS A 230 83.39 53.59 24.10
N TYR A 231 84.19 52.54 24.31
CA TYR A 231 85.24 52.50 25.33
C TYR A 231 86.49 51.79 24.81
N LEU A 232 87.29 52.47 23.99
CA LEU A 232 88.75 52.64 24.15
C LEU A 232 89.40 53.24 22.89
N PRO A 233 90.07 54.40 23.00
CA PRO A 233 91.10 54.79 22.05
C PRO A 233 92.39 53.97 22.30
N VAL A 234 92.99 53.50 21.21
CA VAL A 234 94.42 53.32 20.93
C VAL A 234 95.34 52.95 22.13
N SER A 235 95.81 51.70 22.17
CA SER A 235 97.23 51.28 22.23
C SER A 235 97.39 49.89 22.89
N SER A 236 97.96 48.95 22.14
CA SER A 236 98.48 47.64 22.60
C SER A 236 99.83 47.81 23.35
N PRO A 237 100.57 46.75 23.77
CA PRO A 237 100.24 45.33 23.99
C PRO A 237 100.76 44.79 25.36
N PHE A 238 100.20 43.69 25.89
CA PHE A 238 100.97 42.79 26.76
C PHE A 238 100.44 41.35 26.69
N ILE A 239 101.38 40.43 26.51
CA ILE A 239 101.25 38.99 26.30
C ILE A 239 101.07 38.30 27.65
N HIS A 240 100.14 37.34 27.76
CA HIS A 240 100.52 36.02 28.26
C HIS A 240 99.52 34.93 27.85
N THR A 241 100.06 33.97 27.12
CA THR A 241 99.52 32.64 26.84
C THR A 241 99.26 31.88 28.14
N TYR A 242 98.11 31.20 28.23
CA TYR A 242 98.02 29.89 28.88
C TYR A 242 97.21 28.94 27.99
N GLU A 243 97.92 27.89 27.63
CA GLU A 243 97.55 26.69 26.91
C GLU A 243 96.89 25.67 27.88
N VAL A 244 96.31 24.60 27.33
CA VAL A 244 95.96 23.31 28.00
C VAL A 244 94.55 23.32 28.67
N ASP A 245 93.58 22.45 28.36
CA ASP A 245 93.64 21.09 27.82
C ASP A 245 92.35 20.65 27.11
N SER A 246 92.54 19.82 26.08
CA SER A 246 91.53 18.90 25.58
C SER A 246 91.37 17.73 26.56
N ASN A 247 90.15 17.28 26.84
CA ASN A 247 89.91 15.85 27.10
C ASN A 247 88.46 15.42 26.87
N HIS A 248 88.28 14.77 25.73
CA HIS A 248 87.55 13.51 25.50
C HIS A 248 86.98 12.78 26.74
N LYS A 249 85.71 12.39 26.67
CA LYS A 249 85.29 10.99 26.90
C LYS A 249 83.81 10.71 26.54
N ALA A 250 83.68 9.77 25.61
CA ALA A 250 82.72 8.66 25.50
C ALA A 250 81.27 8.85 25.99
#